data_AF-A0A3D3FXX6-F1
#
_entry.id   AF-A0A3D3FXX6-F1
#
_cell.length_a   1.000
_cell.length_b   1.000
_cell.length_c   1.000
_cell.angle_alpha   90.00
_cell.angle_beta   90.00
_cell.angle_gamma   90.00
#
_symmetry.space_group_name_H-M   'P 1'
#
loop_
_entity.id
_entity.type
_entity.pdbx_description
1 polymer ?
#
loop_
_entity_poly.entity_id
_entity_poly.type
_entity_poly.pdbx_seq_one_letter_code
_entity_poly.pdbx_strand_id
1 'polypeptide(L)'
;LATAETLQKNGVTPFFATAKEAWTLAMQNAMVGVSYPGDAWIGKLAEGKAKFTDPEYVGMLKDLNDLKRYYQKDFSANVSAEQDVTFGMGQAAMVFYGIWGTTNWLKTNPDLKFGYFPIPPKDASLPAKAYTYMDGSYGLNAASKVQDAALKILGYAGTPGYGEAFSSLTGEMTALKGVKMPADRPVLVECYGLMNTIASTNRYWVGSPFDAGSPSVYNILQENMQAMYLDAITPEDLAKKLQDGISVWYPAFKK
;
A
#
# COMPACT_ATOMS: atom_id res chain seq x y z
N LEU A 1 -17.92 5.25 -1.01
CA LEU A 1 -19.07 4.80 -0.19
C LEU A 1 -20.26 4.38 -1.04
N ALA A 2 -20.83 5.25 -1.90
CA ALA A 2 -22.00 4.92 -2.74
C ALA A 2 -21.87 3.63 -3.58
N THR A 3 -20.69 3.37 -4.18
CA THR A 3 -20.42 2.12 -4.90
C THR A 3 -20.54 0.90 -3.98
N ALA A 4 -19.95 0.96 -2.78
CA ALA A 4 -19.98 -0.14 -1.82
C ALA A 4 -21.40 -0.41 -1.30
N GLU A 5 -22.18 0.64 -1.04
CA GLU A 5 -23.60 0.52 -0.69
C GLU A 5 -24.43 -0.14 -1.79
N THR A 6 -24.17 0.24 -3.04
CA THR A 6 -24.86 -0.32 -4.21
C THR A 6 -24.55 -1.81 -4.34
N LEU A 7 -23.27 -2.19 -4.22
CA LEU A 7 -22.85 -3.60 -4.27
C LEU A 7 -23.52 -4.41 -3.15
N GLN A 8 -23.47 -3.91 -1.91
CA GLN A 8 -24.06 -4.58 -0.75
C GLN A 8 -25.58 -4.76 -0.89
N LYS A 9 -26.30 -3.73 -1.37
CA LYS A 9 -27.76 -3.80 -1.65
C LYS A 9 -28.12 -4.85 -2.70
N ASN A 10 -27.19 -5.18 -3.60
CA ASN A 10 -27.36 -6.21 -4.63
C ASN A 10 -26.77 -7.57 -4.22
N GLY A 11 -26.42 -7.76 -2.95
CA GLY A 11 -25.88 -9.03 -2.44
C GLY A 11 -24.44 -9.32 -2.86
N VAL A 12 -23.71 -8.32 -3.37
CA VAL A 12 -22.30 -8.45 -3.73
C VAL A 12 -21.44 -7.96 -2.58
N THR A 13 -20.48 -8.77 -2.13
CA THR A 13 -19.47 -8.37 -1.13
C THR A 13 -18.62 -7.22 -1.67
N PRO A 14 -18.73 -6.00 -1.12
CA PRO A 14 -18.04 -4.84 -1.70
C PRO A 14 -16.53 -4.95 -1.58
N PHE A 15 -16.03 -5.26 -0.38
CA PHE A 15 -14.61 -5.44 -0.12
C PHE A 15 -14.36 -6.78 0.56
N PHE A 16 -13.30 -7.47 0.13
CA PHE A 16 -12.68 -8.49 0.98
C PHE A 16 -11.50 -7.86 1.70
N ALA A 17 -11.60 -7.72 3.02
CA ALA A 17 -10.54 -7.17 3.86
C ALA A 17 -9.94 -8.26 4.74
N THR A 18 -8.62 -8.28 4.88
CA THR A 18 -7.93 -9.23 5.76
C THR A 18 -7.42 -8.47 6.95
N ALA A 19 -7.79 -8.86 8.16
CA ALA A 19 -7.35 -8.15 9.36
C ALA A 19 -6.57 -9.02 10.34
N LYS A 20 -6.40 -10.33 10.06
CA LYS A 20 -5.54 -11.20 10.89
C LYS A 20 -4.06 -10.87 10.73
N GLU A 21 -3.65 -10.42 9.53
CA GLU A 21 -2.28 -10.05 9.23
C GLU A 21 -2.10 -8.54 9.31
N ALA A 22 -1.38 -8.08 10.33
CA ALA A 22 -1.25 -6.66 10.67
C ALA A 22 -0.77 -5.77 9.51
N TRP A 23 0.13 -6.28 8.67
CA TRP A 23 0.69 -5.56 7.54
C TRP A 23 -0.37 -5.13 6.52
N THR A 24 -1.43 -5.93 6.33
CA THR A 24 -2.50 -5.64 5.36
C THR A 24 -3.32 -4.41 5.76
N LEU A 25 -3.55 -4.22 7.06
CA LEU A 25 -4.25 -3.06 7.60
C LEU A 25 -3.37 -1.80 7.58
N ALA A 26 -2.08 -1.94 7.91
CA ALA A 26 -1.12 -0.85 7.81
C ALA A 26 -0.94 -0.38 6.36
N MET A 27 -0.88 -1.32 5.41
CA MET A 27 -0.88 -1.04 3.98
C MET A 27 -2.15 -0.31 3.55
N GLN A 28 -3.32 -0.79 3.96
CA GLN A 28 -4.58 -0.13 3.66
C GLN A 28 -4.59 1.33 4.13
N ASN A 29 -4.14 1.59 5.36
CA ASN A 29 -3.97 2.95 5.87
C ASN A 29 -3.06 3.79 4.97
N ALA A 30 -1.89 3.27 4.62
CA ALA A 30 -0.91 3.96 3.79
C ALA A 30 -1.42 4.25 2.36
N MET A 31 -2.13 3.31 1.75
CA MET A 31 -2.76 3.47 0.43
C MET A 31 -3.81 4.57 0.42
N VAL A 32 -4.60 4.68 1.49
CA VAL A 32 -5.59 5.75 1.64
C VAL A 32 -4.91 7.09 1.93
N GLY A 33 -3.85 7.08 2.74
CA GLY A 33 -3.10 8.26 3.17
C GLY A 33 -2.56 9.14 2.04
N VAL A 34 -2.07 8.54 0.96
CA VAL A 34 -1.47 9.30 -0.17
C VAL A 34 -2.49 10.09 -0.98
N SER A 35 -3.77 9.75 -0.87
CA SER A 35 -4.85 10.43 -1.60
C SER A 35 -5.81 11.19 -0.69
N TYR A 36 -6.06 10.71 0.54
CA TYR A 36 -7.09 11.29 1.41
C TYR A 36 -6.59 12.54 2.16
N PRO A 37 -5.65 12.47 3.13
CA PRO A 37 -4.88 13.65 3.53
C PRO A 37 -4.04 14.20 2.37
N GLY A 38 -3.55 13.31 1.51
CA GLY A 38 -2.90 13.65 0.25
C GLY A 38 -1.38 13.81 0.37
N ASP A 39 -0.70 13.64 -0.77
CA ASP A 39 0.78 13.72 -0.89
C ASP A 39 1.37 15.02 -0.28
N ALA A 40 0.70 16.16 -0.49
CA ALA A 40 1.14 17.45 0.05
C ALA A 40 1.07 17.52 1.59
N TRP A 41 0.07 16.87 2.20
CA TRP A 41 -0.02 16.76 3.65
C TRP A 41 1.12 15.92 4.22
N ILE A 42 1.49 14.82 3.55
CA ILE A 42 2.63 13.98 3.96
C ILE A 42 3.94 14.77 3.88
N GLY A 43 4.13 15.60 2.85
CA GLY A 43 5.27 16.52 2.78
C GLY A 43 5.32 17.49 3.98
N LYS A 44 4.18 18.09 4.34
CA LYS A 44 4.08 18.95 5.54
C LYS A 44 4.36 18.18 6.83
N LEU A 45 3.93 16.92 6.93
CA LEU A 45 4.23 16.05 8.07
C LEU A 45 5.75 15.83 8.19
N ALA A 46 6.45 15.57 7.09
CA ALA A 46 7.89 15.40 7.08
C ALA A 46 8.66 16.67 7.51
N GLU A 47 8.07 17.85 7.30
CA GLU A 47 8.59 19.15 7.73
C GLU A 47 8.14 19.58 9.14
N GLY A 48 7.31 18.80 9.84
CA GLY A 48 6.77 19.16 11.14
C GLY A 48 5.63 20.20 11.11
N LYS A 49 5.11 20.51 9.92
CA LYS A 49 4.02 21.49 9.68
C LYS A 49 2.63 20.87 9.68
N ALA A 50 2.55 19.54 9.65
CA ALA A 50 1.34 18.76 9.88
C ALA A 50 1.64 17.69 10.94
N LYS A 51 0.59 17.09 11.50
CA LYS A 51 0.64 16.09 12.56
C LYS A 51 -0.36 14.99 12.31
N PHE A 52 -0.06 13.77 12.75
CA PHE A 52 -1.03 12.67 12.70
C PHE A 52 -2.31 12.97 13.49
N THR A 53 -2.25 13.85 14.49
CA THR A 53 -3.41 14.32 15.26
C THR A 53 -4.24 15.39 14.56
N ASP A 54 -3.86 15.84 13.35
CA ASP A 54 -4.62 16.85 12.62
C ASP A 54 -5.99 16.29 12.16
N PRO A 55 -7.03 17.15 12.06
CA PRO A 55 -8.37 16.71 11.68
C PRO A 55 -8.45 15.94 10.36
N GLU A 56 -7.56 16.23 9.40
CA GLU A 56 -7.52 15.55 8.10
C GLU A 56 -7.14 14.06 8.24
N TYR A 57 -6.09 13.75 9.01
CA TYR A 57 -5.65 12.37 9.22
C TYR A 57 -6.58 11.61 10.18
N VAL A 58 -7.05 12.27 11.25
CA VAL A 58 -8.06 11.69 12.15
C VAL A 58 -9.35 11.40 11.38
N GLY A 59 -9.77 12.31 10.49
CA GLY A 59 -10.92 12.13 9.61
C GLY A 59 -10.75 10.94 8.66
N MET A 60 -9.56 10.75 8.10
CA MET A 60 -9.24 9.57 7.30
C MET A 60 -9.39 8.28 8.12
N LEU A 61 -8.86 8.23 9.35
CA LEU A 61 -8.98 7.06 10.22
C LEU A 61 -10.45 6.76 10.57
N LYS A 62 -11.27 7.79 10.79
CA LYS A 62 -12.71 7.65 11.02
C LYS A 62 -13.40 7.03 9.81
N ASP A 63 -13.21 7.61 8.63
CA ASP A 63 -13.80 7.11 7.38
C ASP A 63 -13.34 5.68 7.08
N LEU A 64 -12.09 5.35 7.37
CA LEU A 64 -11.54 4.01 7.21
C LEU A 64 -12.14 3.02 8.21
N ASN A 65 -12.29 3.39 9.49
CA ASN A 65 -12.99 2.57 10.49
C ASN A 65 -14.45 2.36 10.10
N ASP A 66 -15.13 3.39 9.60
CA ASP A 66 -16.50 3.34 9.09
C ASP A 66 -16.67 2.39 7.90
N LEU A 67 -15.64 2.29 7.04
CA LEU A 67 -15.65 1.44 5.85
C LEU A 67 -15.81 -0.05 6.20
N LYS A 68 -15.46 -0.46 7.43
CA LYS A 68 -15.56 -1.85 7.88
C LYS A 68 -16.96 -2.45 7.80
N ARG A 69 -18.01 -1.61 7.77
CA ARG A 69 -19.41 -2.04 7.55
C ARG A 69 -19.67 -2.66 6.17
N TYR A 70 -18.75 -2.46 5.22
CA TYR A 70 -18.80 -3.05 3.88
C TYR A 70 -17.79 -4.18 3.69
N TYR A 71 -17.09 -4.58 4.75
CA TYR A 71 -16.24 -5.77 4.72
C TYR A 71 -17.10 -7.00 4.92
N GLN A 72 -16.58 -8.16 4.51
CA GLN A 72 -17.20 -9.44 4.76
C GLN A 72 -17.25 -9.75 6.27
N LYS A 73 -18.18 -10.63 6.65
CA LYS A 73 -18.27 -11.17 8.02
C LYS A 73 -16.92 -11.77 8.42
N ASP A 74 -16.53 -11.58 9.67
CA ASP A 74 -15.33 -12.17 10.28
C ASP A 74 -13.99 -11.75 9.60
N PHE A 75 -13.95 -10.59 8.94
CA PHE A 75 -12.74 -10.05 8.29
C PHE A 75 -11.49 -10.02 9.20
N SER A 76 -11.67 -9.88 10.52
CA SER A 76 -10.61 -9.96 11.54
C SER A 76 -9.90 -11.30 11.64
N ALA A 77 -10.54 -12.39 11.17
CA ALA A 77 -9.95 -13.72 11.13
C ALA A 77 -9.29 -14.05 9.79
N ASN A 78 -9.58 -13.27 8.73
CA ASN A 78 -9.12 -13.56 7.38
C ASN A 78 -7.67 -13.16 7.12
N VAL A 79 -6.98 -13.94 6.28
CA VAL A 79 -5.59 -13.74 5.82
C VAL A 79 -5.51 -13.42 4.32
N SER A 80 -4.40 -12.83 3.87
CA SER A 80 -4.17 -12.45 2.46
C SER A 80 -4.30 -13.62 1.48
N ALA A 81 -3.89 -14.83 1.86
CA ALA A 81 -4.08 -16.01 1.01
C ALA A 81 -5.56 -16.32 0.70
N GLU A 82 -6.46 -16.08 1.66
CA GLU A 82 -7.90 -16.25 1.45
C GLU A 82 -8.47 -15.13 0.56
N GLN A 83 -7.95 -13.90 0.70
CA GLN A 83 -8.29 -12.79 -0.19
C GLN A 83 -7.91 -13.11 -1.64
N ASP A 84 -6.71 -13.64 -1.88
CA ASP A 84 -6.25 -13.99 -3.22
C ASP A 84 -7.15 -15.03 -3.89
N VAL A 85 -7.57 -16.06 -3.15
CA VAL A 85 -8.52 -17.05 -3.65
C VAL A 85 -9.89 -16.42 -3.90
N THR A 86 -10.43 -15.69 -2.91
CA THR A 86 -11.79 -15.13 -2.98
C THR A 86 -11.94 -14.10 -4.11
N PHE A 87 -10.99 -13.19 -4.25
CA PHE A 87 -10.98 -12.21 -5.33
C PHE A 87 -10.69 -12.87 -6.68
N GLY A 88 -9.76 -13.84 -6.73
CA GLY A 88 -9.49 -14.66 -7.91
C GLY A 88 -10.74 -15.39 -8.44
N MET A 89 -11.60 -15.86 -7.54
CA MET A 89 -12.88 -16.51 -7.87
C MET A 89 -14.00 -15.49 -8.20
N GLY A 90 -13.74 -14.19 -8.14
CA GLY A 90 -14.75 -13.14 -8.39
C GLY A 90 -15.81 -13.01 -7.30
N GLN A 91 -15.53 -13.50 -6.09
CA GLN A 91 -16.49 -13.52 -4.97
C GLN A 91 -16.47 -12.24 -4.11
N ALA A 92 -15.56 -11.31 -4.42
CA ALA A 92 -15.52 -9.96 -3.86
C ALA A 92 -15.28 -8.94 -4.97
N ALA A 93 -15.92 -7.78 -4.88
CA ALA A 93 -15.83 -6.77 -5.92
C ALA A 93 -14.52 -5.96 -5.89
N MET A 94 -13.98 -5.71 -4.70
CA MET A 94 -12.78 -4.88 -4.49
C MET A 94 -11.89 -5.43 -3.37
N VAL A 95 -10.60 -5.15 -3.44
CA VAL A 95 -9.61 -5.46 -2.39
C VAL A 95 -8.62 -4.30 -2.26
N PHE A 96 -8.12 -4.05 -1.05
CA PHE A 96 -6.98 -3.15 -0.83
C PHE A 96 -5.71 -3.97 -0.93
N TYR A 97 -5.05 -3.92 -2.08
CA TYR A 97 -3.89 -4.78 -2.32
C TYR A 97 -2.91 -4.17 -3.31
N GLY A 98 -1.68 -4.71 -3.31
CA GLY A 98 -0.67 -4.34 -4.27
C GLY A 98 -0.71 -5.19 -5.53
N ILE A 99 0.12 -4.80 -6.50
CA ILE A 99 0.15 -5.38 -7.85
C ILE A 99 0.57 -6.87 -7.85
N TRP A 100 1.29 -7.31 -6.82
CA TRP A 100 1.72 -8.70 -6.66
C TRP A 100 0.55 -9.70 -6.61
N GLY A 101 -0.63 -9.27 -6.15
CA GLY A 101 -1.83 -10.12 -6.13
C GLY A 101 -2.28 -10.57 -7.51
N THR A 102 -2.00 -9.80 -8.56
CA THR A 102 -2.45 -10.10 -9.93
C THR A 102 -1.95 -11.46 -10.42
N THR A 103 -0.72 -11.84 -10.08
CA THR A 103 -0.15 -13.15 -10.40
C THR A 103 -0.91 -14.27 -9.70
N ASN A 104 -1.33 -14.08 -8.45
CA ASN A 104 -2.07 -15.09 -7.69
C ASN A 104 -3.52 -15.22 -8.18
N TRP A 105 -4.19 -14.10 -8.45
CA TRP A 105 -5.58 -14.12 -8.94
C TRP A 105 -5.70 -14.80 -10.30
N LEU A 106 -4.75 -14.55 -11.21
CA LEU A 106 -4.70 -15.19 -12.53
C LEU A 106 -4.31 -16.68 -12.47
N LYS A 107 -3.60 -17.14 -11.42
CA LYS A 107 -3.41 -18.59 -11.19
C LYS A 107 -4.72 -19.26 -10.80
N THR A 108 -5.53 -18.60 -9.98
CA THR A 108 -6.85 -19.10 -9.56
C THR A 108 -7.84 -19.07 -10.72
N ASN A 109 -7.85 -17.99 -11.51
CA ASN A 109 -8.74 -17.81 -12.65
C ASN A 109 -8.04 -17.03 -13.77
N PRO A 110 -7.47 -17.71 -14.78
CA PRO A 110 -6.79 -17.07 -15.90
C PRO A 110 -7.67 -16.13 -16.72
N ASP A 111 -8.99 -16.30 -16.68
CA ASP A 111 -9.95 -15.51 -17.43
C ASP A 111 -10.51 -14.31 -16.65
N LEU A 112 -10.13 -14.15 -15.37
CA LEU A 112 -10.60 -13.09 -14.50
C LEU A 112 -10.44 -11.72 -15.16
N LYS A 113 -11.53 -10.95 -15.19
CA LYS A 113 -11.52 -9.55 -15.61
C LYS A 113 -11.50 -8.67 -14.38
N PHE A 114 -10.36 -8.02 -14.16
CA PHE A 114 -10.15 -7.10 -13.05
C PHE A 114 -9.40 -5.88 -13.57
N GLY A 115 -9.44 -4.81 -12.78
CA GLY A 115 -8.70 -3.58 -13.05
C GLY A 115 -8.13 -3.01 -11.76
N TYR A 116 -7.49 -1.86 -11.89
CA TYR A 116 -6.97 -1.08 -10.78
C TYR A 116 -7.58 0.31 -10.80
N PHE A 117 -7.80 0.89 -9.63
CA PHE A 117 -8.11 2.31 -9.51
C PHE A 117 -7.40 2.88 -8.29
N PRO A 118 -6.88 4.12 -8.36
CA PRO A 118 -6.29 4.77 -7.20
C PRO A 118 -7.37 5.10 -6.17
N ILE A 119 -6.98 5.16 -4.89
CA ILE A 119 -7.91 5.54 -3.84
C ILE A 119 -8.43 6.95 -4.11
N PRO A 120 -9.76 7.17 -4.16
CA PRO A 120 -10.29 8.51 -4.37
C PRO A 120 -9.94 9.42 -3.18
N PRO A 121 -9.57 10.68 -3.43
CA PRO A 121 -9.37 11.66 -2.37
C PRO A 121 -10.72 12.00 -1.72
N LYS A 122 -10.68 12.53 -0.49
CA LYS A 122 -11.88 13.02 0.18
C LYS A 122 -12.48 14.24 -0.52
N ASP A 123 -11.60 15.15 -0.90
CA ASP A 123 -11.91 16.31 -1.72
C ASP A 123 -11.62 15.96 -3.18
N ALA A 124 -12.66 15.94 -4.01
CA ALA A 124 -12.54 15.63 -5.43
C ALA A 124 -11.72 16.66 -6.23
N SER A 125 -11.39 17.82 -5.65
CA SER A 125 -10.46 18.79 -6.24
C SER A 125 -9.00 18.37 -6.11
N LEU A 126 -8.68 17.46 -5.19
CA LEU A 126 -7.34 16.91 -5.04
C LEU A 126 -7.10 15.76 -6.05
N PRO A 127 -5.86 15.52 -6.47
CA PRO A 127 -5.55 14.37 -7.32
C PRO A 127 -5.51 13.09 -6.49
N ALA A 128 -6.06 12.00 -7.02
CA ALA A 128 -5.77 10.66 -6.52
C ALA A 128 -4.29 10.32 -6.77
N LYS A 129 -3.69 9.55 -5.86
CA LYS A 129 -2.28 9.15 -5.91
C LYS A 129 -2.12 7.66 -5.73
N ALA A 130 -1.10 7.10 -6.38
CA ALA A 130 -0.67 5.73 -6.21
C ALA A 130 0.44 5.65 -5.15
N TYR A 131 0.25 4.78 -4.14
CA TYR A 131 1.32 4.44 -3.20
C TYR A 131 2.31 3.52 -3.90
N THR A 132 3.52 4.00 -4.15
CA THR A 132 4.60 3.22 -4.78
C THR A 132 5.85 3.32 -3.92
N TYR A 133 6.62 2.26 -3.81
CA TYR A 133 7.86 2.23 -3.04
C TYR A 133 8.82 1.22 -3.67
N MET A 134 10.10 1.33 -3.35
CA MET A 134 11.06 0.30 -3.71
C MET A 134 10.92 -0.86 -2.72
N ASP A 135 10.40 -1.98 -3.19
CA ASP A 135 10.19 -3.18 -2.37
C ASP A 135 11.51 -3.88 -2.04
N GLY A 136 12.37 -4.07 -3.04
CA GLY A 136 13.65 -4.75 -2.89
C GLY A 136 14.77 -4.10 -3.70
N SER A 137 16.00 -4.34 -3.25
CA SER A 137 17.21 -3.99 -3.99
C SER A 137 18.29 -5.05 -3.78
N TYR A 138 19.24 -5.13 -4.73
CA TYR A 138 20.38 -6.02 -4.63
C TYR A 138 21.59 -5.26 -4.08
N GLY A 139 22.18 -5.80 -3.00
CA GLY A 139 23.40 -5.26 -2.38
C GLY A 139 24.57 -6.24 -2.47
N LEU A 140 25.79 -5.71 -2.55
CA LEU A 140 27.02 -6.49 -2.47
C LEU A 140 27.67 -6.29 -1.11
N ASN A 141 27.91 -7.40 -0.40
CA ASN A 141 28.70 -7.38 0.82
C ASN A 141 30.16 -7.01 0.48
N ALA A 142 30.64 -5.91 1.06
CA ALA A 142 32.00 -5.42 0.87
C ALA A 142 33.10 -6.43 1.29
N ALA A 143 32.79 -7.38 2.17
CA ALA A 143 33.72 -8.43 2.60
C ALA A 143 33.74 -9.68 1.70
N SER A 144 32.89 -9.75 0.66
CA SER A 144 32.81 -10.91 -0.24
C SER A 144 34.15 -11.20 -0.91
N LYS A 145 34.49 -12.49 -1.03
CA LYS A 145 35.71 -12.97 -1.72
C LYS A 145 35.54 -13.10 -3.23
N VAL A 146 34.33 -12.87 -3.75
CA VAL A 146 33.98 -13.01 -5.18
C VAL A 146 33.40 -11.71 -5.75
N GLN A 147 34.03 -10.58 -5.43
CA GLN A 147 33.58 -9.23 -5.82
C GLN A 147 33.30 -9.12 -7.32
N ASP A 148 34.26 -9.51 -8.17
CA ASP A 148 34.14 -9.38 -9.62
C ASP A 148 32.97 -10.17 -10.20
N ALA A 149 32.73 -11.38 -9.69
CA ALA A 149 31.60 -12.20 -10.13
C ALA A 149 30.26 -11.60 -9.68
N ALA A 150 30.18 -11.10 -8.44
CA ALA A 150 28.97 -10.47 -7.93
C ALA A 150 28.65 -9.15 -8.68
N LEU A 151 29.67 -8.35 -8.99
CA LEU A 151 29.51 -7.12 -9.77
C LEU A 151 29.00 -7.39 -11.18
N LYS A 152 29.37 -8.51 -11.82
CA LYS A 152 28.79 -8.93 -13.11
C LYS A 152 27.28 -9.20 -13.00
N ILE A 153 26.84 -9.88 -11.94
CA ILE A 153 25.41 -10.15 -11.70
C ILE A 153 24.66 -8.84 -11.43
N LEU A 154 25.20 -7.96 -10.57
CA LEU A 154 24.59 -6.65 -10.31
C LEU A 154 24.55 -5.77 -11.56
N GLY A 155 25.61 -5.80 -12.38
CA GLY A 155 25.65 -5.13 -13.67
C GLY A 155 24.55 -5.62 -14.60
N TYR A 156 24.33 -6.93 -14.67
CA TYR A 156 23.21 -7.51 -15.43
C TYR A 156 21.85 -7.10 -14.86
N ALA A 157 21.68 -7.09 -13.52
CA ALA A 157 20.44 -6.68 -12.85
C ALA A 157 20.07 -5.21 -13.14
N GLY A 158 21.02 -4.38 -13.54
CA GLY A 158 20.80 -2.99 -13.98
C GLY A 158 20.40 -2.84 -15.46
N THR A 159 20.30 -3.93 -16.23
CA THR A 159 20.03 -3.87 -17.67
C THR A 159 18.53 -3.90 -17.99
N PRO A 160 18.10 -3.31 -19.13
CA PRO A 160 16.72 -3.43 -19.58
C PRO A 160 16.25 -4.88 -19.71
N GLY A 161 17.09 -5.78 -20.25
CA GLY A 161 16.74 -7.20 -20.41
C GLY A 161 16.45 -7.90 -19.08
N TYR A 162 17.18 -7.56 -18.02
CA TYR A 162 16.83 -8.03 -16.68
C TYR A 162 15.47 -7.46 -16.22
N GLY A 163 15.23 -6.16 -16.40
CA GLY A 163 13.96 -5.54 -16.03
C GLY A 163 12.75 -6.15 -16.74
N GLU A 164 12.87 -6.43 -18.04
CA GLU A 164 11.83 -7.11 -18.83
C GLU A 164 11.58 -8.52 -18.31
N ALA A 165 12.65 -9.29 -18.09
CA ALA A 165 12.55 -10.64 -17.54
C ALA A 165 11.94 -10.64 -16.13
N PHE A 166 12.37 -9.72 -15.25
CA PHE A 166 11.84 -9.57 -13.90
C PHE A 166 10.33 -9.33 -13.95
N SER A 167 9.87 -8.29 -14.65
CA SER A 167 8.45 -7.96 -14.73
C SER A 167 7.61 -9.06 -15.38
N SER A 168 8.14 -9.74 -16.41
CA SER A 168 7.46 -10.86 -17.06
C SER A 168 7.30 -12.07 -16.14
N LEU A 169 8.34 -12.41 -15.36
CA LEU A 169 8.35 -13.60 -14.51
C LEU A 169 7.58 -13.38 -13.19
N THR A 170 7.78 -12.24 -12.54
CA THR A 170 7.22 -11.98 -11.21
C THR A 170 5.81 -11.37 -11.29
N GLY A 171 5.52 -10.60 -12.34
CA GLY A 171 4.34 -9.75 -12.39
C GLY A 171 4.48 -8.44 -11.63
N GLU A 172 5.71 -8.07 -11.26
CA GLU A 172 6.03 -6.83 -10.56
C GLU A 172 6.54 -5.76 -11.51
N MET A 173 6.51 -4.51 -11.07
CA MET A 173 7.11 -3.39 -11.80
C MET A 173 8.62 -3.31 -11.51
N THR A 174 9.43 -3.13 -12.53
CA THR A 174 10.86 -2.81 -12.34
C THR A 174 11.07 -1.31 -12.07
N ALA A 175 12.09 -1.00 -11.28
CA ALA A 175 12.57 0.38 -11.06
C ALA A 175 13.43 0.90 -12.23
N LEU A 176 13.80 0.05 -13.19
CA LEU A 176 14.59 0.44 -14.34
C LEU A 176 13.76 1.29 -15.32
N LYS A 177 14.36 2.38 -15.79
CA LYS A 177 13.73 3.30 -16.75
C LYS A 177 13.74 2.69 -18.16
N GLY A 178 12.68 2.95 -18.92
CA GLY A 178 12.60 2.57 -20.34
C GLY A 178 12.43 1.07 -20.59
N VAL A 179 12.06 0.30 -19.57
CA VAL A 179 11.77 -1.12 -19.70
C VAL A 179 10.36 -1.33 -20.24
N LYS A 180 10.21 -2.23 -21.21
CA LYS A 180 8.91 -2.61 -21.74
C LYS A 180 8.19 -3.53 -20.76
N MET A 181 7.00 -3.12 -20.31
CA MET A 181 6.14 -3.98 -19.49
C MET A 181 5.51 -5.11 -20.33
N PRO A 182 5.28 -6.30 -19.72
CA PRO A 182 4.74 -7.46 -20.43
C PRO A 182 3.30 -7.19 -20.89
N ALA A 183 3.09 -7.18 -22.22
CA ALA A 183 1.82 -6.78 -22.84
C ALA A 183 0.66 -7.76 -22.58
N ASP A 184 0.99 -9.01 -22.27
CA ASP A 184 0.07 -10.06 -21.82
C ASP A 184 -0.40 -9.86 -20.38
N ARG A 185 0.11 -8.84 -19.67
CA ARG A 185 -0.33 -8.43 -18.33
C ARG A 185 -0.89 -7.00 -18.36
N PRO A 186 -2.08 -6.77 -18.96
CA PRO A 186 -2.60 -5.43 -19.20
C PRO A 186 -2.75 -4.57 -17.93
N VAL A 187 -3.16 -5.17 -16.80
CA VAL A 187 -3.29 -4.43 -15.53
C VAL A 187 -1.93 -4.01 -14.98
N LEU A 188 -0.86 -4.80 -15.16
CA LEU A 188 0.49 -4.39 -14.79
C LEU A 188 0.98 -3.21 -15.65
N VAL A 189 0.68 -3.23 -16.96
CA VAL A 189 0.98 -2.13 -17.87
C VAL A 189 0.25 -0.85 -17.45
N GLU A 190 -1.04 -0.96 -17.11
CA GLU A 190 -1.85 0.15 -16.61
C GLU A 190 -1.26 0.73 -15.31
N CYS A 191 -0.97 -0.13 -14.33
CA CYS A 191 -0.37 0.29 -13.05
C CYS A 191 1.01 0.94 -13.23
N TYR A 192 1.84 0.45 -14.15
CA TYR A 192 3.12 1.08 -14.49
C TYR A 192 2.93 2.47 -15.12
N GLY A 193 1.92 2.63 -15.99
CA GLY A 193 1.52 3.94 -16.51
C GLY A 193 1.10 4.89 -15.39
N LEU A 194 0.20 4.45 -14.50
CA LEU A 194 -0.28 5.24 -13.36
C LEU A 194 0.84 5.59 -12.39
N MET A 195 1.79 4.68 -12.12
CA MET A 195 2.97 4.98 -11.32
C MET A 195 3.74 6.17 -11.91
N ASN A 196 3.94 6.21 -13.24
CA ASN A 196 4.68 7.29 -13.88
C ASN A 196 3.93 8.64 -13.88
N THR A 197 2.60 8.65 -13.73
CA THR A 197 1.79 9.87 -13.79
C THR A 197 1.29 10.36 -12.44
N ILE A 198 0.96 9.45 -11.51
CA ILE A 198 0.26 9.76 -10.26
C ILE A 198 0.92 9.13 -9.02
N ALA A 199 2.15 8.61 -9.11
CA ALA A 199 2.87 8.19 -7.90
C ALA A 199 2.92 9.31 -6.86
N SER A 200 2.72 8.94 -5.60
CA SER A 200 2.98 9.82 -4.46
C SER A 200 4.48 10.11 -4.37
N THR A 201 4.84 11.37 -4.17
CA THR A 201 6.24 11.78 -3.97
C THR A 201 6.69 11.57 -2.53
N ASN A 202 5.76 11.72 -1.59
CA ASN A 202 5.95 11.52 -0.16
C ASN A 202 5.20 10.27 0.32
N ARG A 203 5.69 9.67 1.40
CA ARG A 203 5.12 8.49 2.08
C ARG A 203 5.34 8.64 3.58
N TYR A 204 4.55 7.93 4.39
CA TYR A 204 4.76 7.85 5.84
C TYR A 204 4.89 6.43 6.40
N TRP A 205 4.79 5.41 5.55
CA TRP A 205 4.90 4.00 5.94
C TRP A 205 6.16 3.36 5.33
N VAL A 206 6.04 2.25 4.61
CA VAL A 206 7.19 1.59 3.93
C VAL A 206 7.91 2.55 2.97
N GLY A 207 9.24 2.57 3.03
CA GLY A 207 10.06 3.44 2.18
C GLY A 207 9.87 4.93 2.48
N SER A 208 9.51 5.27 3.72
CA SER A 208 9.43 6.63 4.22
C SER A 208 10.51 6.94 5.27
N PRO A 209 10.82 8.23 5.53
CA PRO A 209 11.70 8.62 6.63
C PRO A 209 11.20 8.19 8.01
N PHE A 210 9.90 7.94 8.16
CA PHE A 210 9.25 7.58 9.42
C PHE A 210 9.42 6.11 9.81
N ASP A 211 10.09 5.32 8.96
CA ASP A 211 10.44 3.93 9.23
C ASP A 211 11.83 3.78 9.89
N ALA A 212 12.64 4.84 9.88
CA ALA A 212 14.04 4.77 10.30
C ALA A 212 14.26 4.79 11.83
N GLY A 213 13.26 5.16 12.62
CA GLY A 213 13.38 5.28 14.08
C GLY A 213 12.50 4.31 14.85
N SER A 214 12.60 4.35 16.18
CA SER A 214 11.84 3.47 17.07
C SER A 214 11.13 4.29 18.16
N PRO A 215 9.80 4.13 18.33
CA PRO A 215 8.91 3.32 17.51
C PRO A 215 8.70 3.94 16.11
N SER A 216 8.65 3.10 15.06
CA SER A 216 8.40 3.54 13.68
C SER A 216 6.90 3.60 13.37
N VAL A 217 6.51 4.39 12.36
CA VAL A 217 5.13 4.35 11.85
C VAL A 217 4.76 2.96 11.32
N TYR A 218 5.74 2.23 10.78
CA TYR A 218 5.57 0.85 10.32
C TYR A 218 5.08 -0.09 11.42
N ASN A 219 5.71 -0.03 12.59
CA ASN A 219 5.34 -0.87 13.73
C ASN A 219 4.03 -0.39 14.37
N ILE A 220 3.88 0.91 14.60
CA ILE A 220 2.69 1.46 15.29
C ILE A 220 1.41 1.13 14.53
N LEU A 221 1.38 1.30 13.20
CA LEU A 221 0.19 0.95 12.41
C LEU A 221 -0.15 -0.53 12.51
N GLN A 222 0.84 -1.41 12.38
CA GLN A 222 0.62 -2.86 12.45
C GLN A 222 0.11 -3.30 13.82
N GLU A 223 0.67 -2.75 14.89
CA GLU A 223 0.29 -3.08 16.26
C GLU A 223 -1.14 -2.62 16.63
N ASN A 224 -1.64 -1.53 16.02
CA ASN A 224 -2.81 -0.83 16.53
C ASN A 224 -4.00 -0.75 15.57
N MET A 225 -3.82 -0.93 14.25
CA MET A 225 -4.92 -0.84 13.28
C MET A 225 -6.03 -1.87 13.56
N GLN A 226 -5.69 -3.10 13.94
CA GLN A 226 -6.69 -4.12 14.27
C GLN A 226 -7.50 -3.71 15.51
N ALA A 227 -6.83 -3.17 16.54
CA ALA A 227 -7.51 -2.67 17.74
C ALA A 227 -8.50 -1.54 17.41
N MET A 228 -8.16 -0.65 16.46
CA MET A 228 -9.09 0.38 15.98
C MET A 228 -10.31 -0.25 15.30
N TYR A 229 -10.10 -1.21 14.39
CA TYR A 229 -11.20 -1.88 13.70
C TYR A 229 -12.10 -2.71 14.62
N LEU A 230 -11.56 -3.21 15.74
CA LEU A 230 -12.31 -3.92 16.77
C LEU A 230 -12.87 -2.98 17.86
N ASP A 231 -12.81 -1.66 17.65
CA ASP A 231 -13.30 -0.62 18.55
C ASP A 231 -12.65 -0.65 19.96
N ALA A 232 -11.48 -1.27 20.09
CA ALA A 232 -10.69 -1.30 21.31
C ALA A 232 -9.89 -0.01 21.55
N ILE A 233 -9.62 0.75 20.48
CA ILE A 233 -9.08 2.12 20.53
C ILE A 233 -9.83 3.00 19.53
N THR A 234 -9.87 4.31 19.78
CA THR A 234 -10.48 5.26 18.84
C THR A 234 -9.52 5.63 17.69
N PRO A 235 -10.05 6.16 16.56
CA PRO A 235 -9.23 6.82 15.55
C PRO A 235 -8.30 7.90 16.13
N GLU A 236 -8.78 8.69 17.08
CA GLU A 236 -8.00 9.69 17.81
C GLU A 236 -6.85 9.07 18.62
N ASP A 237 -7.09 7.94 19.30
CA ASP A 237 -6.04 7.24 20.05
C ASP A 237 -4.94 6.72 19.13
N LEU A 238 -5.30 6.15 17.97
CA LEU A 238 -4.32 5.70 16.99
C LEU A 238 -3.50 6.87 16.43
N ALA A 239 -4.16 7.96 16.04
CA ALA A 239 -3.51 9.19 15.58
C ALA A 239 -2.53 9.74 16.64
N LYS A 240 -2.94 9.73 17.90
CA LYS A 240 -2.10 10.14 19.02
C LYS A 240 -0.88 9.23 19.19
N LYS A 241 -1.07 7.90 19.15
CA LYS A 241 0.04 6.93 19.25
C LYS A 241 1.07 7.14 18.14
N LEU A 242 0.62 7.38 16.91
CA LEU A 242 1.50 7.70 15.78
C LEU A 242 2.29 8.99 16.03
N GLN A 243 1.60 10.06 16.44
CA GLN A 243 2.25 11.35 16.70
C GLN A 243 3.24 11.28 17.85
N ASP A 244 2.86 10.69 18.98
CA ASP A 244 3.72 10.51 20.15
C ASP A 244 4.96 9.69 19.76
N GLY A 245 4.76 8.60 19.02
CA GLY A 245 5.82 7.69 18.61
C GLY A 245 6.91 8.36 17.77
N ILE A 246 6.52 9.09 16.71
CA ILE A 246 7.51 9.81 15.89
C ILE A 246 8.13 11.00 16.63
N SER A 247 7.42 11.62 17.58
CA SER A 247 7.95 12.75 18.37
C SER A 247 9.13 12.36 19.27
N VAL A 248 9.30 11.06 19.57
CA VAL A 248 10.45 10.55 20.33
C VAL A 248 11.77 10.77 19.58
N TRP A 249 11.78 10.63 18.26
CA TRP A 249 13.03 10.48 17.51
C TRP A 249 13.12 11.34 16.25
N TYR A 250 12.01 11.68 15.60
CA TYR A 250 12.01 12.37 14.32
C TYR A 250 12.36 13.87 14.50
N PRO A 251 13.41 14.39 13.84
CA PRO A 251 13.95 15.72 14.11
C PRO A 251 12.94 16.87 14.04
N ALA A 252 12.00 16.84 13.09
CA ALA A 252 11.01 17.92 12.92
C ALA A 252 10.00 18.03 14.09
N PHE A 253 9.91 17.00 14.94
CA PHE A 253 9.01 16.95 16.10
C PHE A 253 9.75 16.97 17.44
N LYS A 254 11.09 16.97 17.43
CA LYS A 254 11.89 17.16 18.64
C LYS A 254 11.84 18.63 19.03
N LYS A 255 11.32 18.91 20.23
CA LYS A 255 11.42 20.21 20.88
C LYS A 255 12.70 20.31 21.68
#